data_AF-A0A256Z392-F1
#
_entry.id   AF-A0A256Z392-F1
#
_cell.length_a   1.000
_cell.length_b   1.000
_cell.length_c   1.000
_cell.angle_alpha   90.00
_cell.angle_beta   90.00
_cell.angle_gamma   90.00
#
_symmetry.space_group_name_H-M   'P 1'
#
loop_
_entity.id
_entity.type
_entity.pdbx_description
1 polymer ?
#
loop_
_entity_poly.entity_id
_entity_poly.type
_entity_poly.pdbx_seq_one_letter_code
_entity_poly.pdbx_strand_id
1 'polypeptide(L)'
;MALYWEPRWVRRKVVVDGMEIITCQDLVTKMFICPICNNIDIICPEGKETNIVSEDLITFFTLKDLIHHMRIHGLQTFKKRISIKERGEEGK
;
A
#
# COMPACT_ATOMS: atom_id res chain seq x y z
N MET A 1 -14.33 1.09 29.05
CA MET A 1 -13.25 0.82 28.07
C MET A 1 -13.91 0.42 26.78
N ALA A 2 -13.85 1.26 25.76
CA ALA A 2 -14.28 0.86 24.43
C ALA A 2 -13.07 0.22 23.72
N LEU A 3 -13.24 -0.99 23.19
CA LEU A 3 -12.21 -1.76 22.48
C LEU A 3 -12.15 -1.30 21.02
N TYR A 4 -11.93 -0.01 20.79
CA TYR A 4 -11.77 0.52 19.43
C TYR A 4 -10.28 0.69 19.12
N TRP A 5 -9.91 0.39 17.88
CA TRP A 5 -8.56 0.60 17.41
C TRP A 5 -8.32 2.09 17.15
N GLU A 6 -7.31 2.66 17.81
CA GLU A 6 -6.90 4.05 17.71
C GLU A 6 -5.52 4.14 17.06
N PRO A 7 -5.41 4.05 15.72
CA PRO A 7 -4.12 4.12 15.06
C PRO A 7 -3.51 5.51 15.15
N ARG A 8 -2.19 5.57 15.00
CA ARG A 8 -1.38 6.77 14.83
C ARG A 8 -0.53 6.64 13.59
N TRP A 9 -1.09 7.01 12.44
CA TRP A 9 -0.43 6.91 11.15
C TRP A 9 0.61 8.00 10.96
N VAL A 10 1.83 7.59 10.59
CA VAL A 10 2.92 8.49 10.23
C VAL A 10 3.56 8.09 8.91
N ARG A 11 4.01 9.09 8.15
CA ARG A 11 4.78 8.87 6.92
C ARG A 11 6.11 8.22 7.27
N ARG A 12 6.40 7.07 6.67
CA ARG A 12 7.61 6.28 6.88
C ARG A 12 8.24 5.95 5.53
N LYS A 13 9.53 6.26 5.40
CA LYS A 13 10.37 5.71 4.33
C LYS A 13 10.95 4.39 4.80
N VAL A 14 10.77 3.34 4.01
CA VAL A 14 11.28 1.99 4.28
C VAL A 14 12.13 1.54 3.11
N VAL A 15 13.27 0.90 3.42
CA VAL A 15 14.20 0.37 2.42
C VAL A 15 14.21 -1.15 2.53
N VAL A 16 13.81 -1.84 1.46
CA VAL A 16 13.74 -3.30 1.40
C VAL A 16 14.27 -3.77 0.05
N ASP A 17 15.22 -4.71 0.05
CA ASP A 17 15.84 -5.25 -1.19
C ASP A 17 16.38 -4.15 -2.14
N GLY A 18 16.89 -3.03 -1.58
CA GLY A 18 17.38 -1.88 -2.35
C GLY A 18 16.28 -0.97 -2.93
N MET A 19 15.00 -1.25 -2.66
CA MET A 19 13.88 -0.40 -3.06
C MET A 19 13.49 0.53 -1.92
N GLU A 20 13.37 1.82 -2.22
CA GLU A 20 12.86 2.83 -1.29
C GLU A 20 11.35 2.99 -1.49
N ILE A 21 10.58 2.80 -0.43
CA ILE A 21 9.13 2.90 -0.45
C ILE A 21 8.68 3.89 0.62
N ILE A 22 7.78 4.78 0.24
CA ILE A 22 7.14 5.73 1.16
C ILE A 22 5.75 5.19 1.44
N THR A 23 5.44 4.96 2.72
CA THR A 23 4.16 4.42 3.18
C THR A 23 3.74 5.03 4.51
N CYS A 24 2.52 4.77 4.97
CA CYS A 24 2.06 5.06 6.32
C CYS A 24 2.35 3.88 7.25
N GLN A 25 2.89 4.17 8.43
CA GLN A 25 3.05 3.20 9.52
C GLN A 25 2.24 3.64 10.73
N ASP A 26 1.49 2.72 11.32
CA ASP A 26 0.83 2.94 12.61
C ASP A 26 1.86 2.87 13.74
N LEU A 27 1.97 3.90 14.56
CA LEU A 27 2.87 3.89 15.71
C LEU A 27 2.39 2.99 16.84
N VAL A 28 1.10 2.66 16.92
CA VAL A 28 0.54 1.81 17.99
C VAL A 28 0.77 0.34 17.69
N THR A 29 0.25 -0.15 16.57
CA THR A 29 0.31 -1.57 16.19
C THR A 29 1.51 -1.92 15.31
N LYS A 30 2.24 -0.93 14.80
CA LYS A 30 3.34 -1.07 13.82
C LYS A 30 2.91 -1.61 12.46
N MET A 31 1.61 -1.67 12.18
CA MET A 31 1.07 -2.02 10.87
C MET A 31 1.46 -0.99 9.79
N PHE A 32 1.45 -1.45 8.55
CA PHE A 32 1.75 -0.65 7.36
C PHE A 32 0.55 -0.60 6.42
N ILE A 33 0.51 0.39 5.54
CA ILE A 33 -0.51 0.54 4.51
C ILE A 33 0.10 0.35 3.13
N CYS A 34 -0.65 -0.21 2.18
CA CYS A 34 -0.19 -0.23 0.79
C CYS A 34 -0.34 1.16 0.13
N PRO A 35 0.75 1.81 -0.33
CA PRO A 35 0.69 3.11 -0.98
C PRO A 35 0.09 3.08 -2.40
N ILE A 36 -0.11 1.89 -2.96
CA ILE A 36 -0.76 1.71 -4.28
C ILE A 36 -2.28 1.64 -4.12
N CYS A 37 -2.77 0.98 -3.06
CA CYS A 37 -4.20 0.81 -2.82
C CYS A 37 -4.83 2.03 -2.16
N ASN A 38 -4.06 2.74 -1.34
CA ASN A 38 -4.56 3.82 -0.52
C ASN A 38 -3.80 5.12 -0.79
N ASN A 39 -4.50 6.24 -0.67
CA ASN A 39 -3.88 7.55 -0.79
C ASN A 39 -3.15 7.93 0.51
N ILE A 40 -1.83 7.76 0.51
CA ILE A 40 -0.97 8.04 1.68
C ILE A 40 -0.91 9.52 2.04
N ASP A 41 -1.20 10.44 1.11
CA ASP A 41 -1.20 11.88 1.40
C ASP A 41 -2.43 12.29 2.21
N ILE A 42 -3.53 11.53 2.08
CA ILE A 42 -4.74 11.69 2.90
C ILE A 42 -4.54 11.02 4.26
N ILE A 43 -4.02 9.78 4.25
CA ILE A 43 -3.91 8.99 5.49
C ILE A 43 -2.77 9.49 6.37
N CYS A 44 -1.57 9.72 5.84
CA CYS A 44 -0.43 10.22 6.61
C CYS A 44 0.28 11.34 5.84
N PRO A 45 -0.29 12.56 5.83
CA PRO A 45 0.39 13.71 5.26
C PRO A 45 1.76 13.92 5.90
N GLU A 46 2.72 14.41 5.11
CA GLU A 46 4.09 14.60 5.58
C GLU A 46 4.16 15.52 6.80
N GLY A 47 4.92 15.10 7.81
CA GLY A 47 5.09 15.85 9.06
C GLY A 47 3.89 15.87 10.00
N LYS A 48 2.84 15.08 9.74
CA LYS A 48 1.65 14.99 10.60
C LYS A 48 1.33 13.55 10.98
N GLU A 49 0.73 13.40 12.15
CA GLU A 49 0.12 12.16 12.62
C GLU A 49 -1.39 12.22 12.39
N THR A 50 -2.01 11.12 11.99
CA THR A 50 -3.46 11.02 11.91
C THR A 50 -3.95 9.74 12.59
N ASN A 51 -5.25 9.67 12.86
CA ASN A 51 -5.92 8.53 13.44
C ASN A 51 -7.06 8.01 12.55
N ILE A 52 -6.91 8.16 11.24
CA ILE A 52 -7.93 7.78 10.27
C ILE A 52 -8.15 6.26 10.34
N VAL A 53 -9.41 5.88 10.57
CA VAL A 53 -9.89 4.50 10.49
C VAL A 53 -10.96 4.47 9.41
N SER A 54 -10.83 3.54 8.47
CA SER A 54 -11.82 3.29 7.43
C SER A 54 -11.95 1.78 7.26
N GLU A 55 -13.16 1.30 6.98
CA GLU A 55 -13.44 -0.13 6.83
C GLU A 55 -12.71 -0.73 5.62
N ASP A 56 -12.45 0.08 4.60
CA ASP A 56 -11.73 -0.33 3.37
C ASP A 56 -10.20 -0.32 3.51
N LEU A 57 -9.69 0.05 4.69
CA LEU A 57 -8.27 0.30 4.90
C LEU A 57 -7.50 -1.01 5.13
N ILE A 58 -6.92 -1.52 4.05
CA ILE A 58 -6.12 -2.75 4.11
C ILE A 58 -4.76 -2.47 4.78
N THR A 59 -4.53 -3.13 5.90
CA THR A 59 -3.29 -3.05 6.68
C THR A 59 -2.46 -4.32 6.61
N PHE A 60 -1.14 -4.16 6.77
CA PHE A 60 -0.14 -5.23 6.67
C PHE A 60 0.67 -5.27 7.96
N PHE A 61 0.78 -6.44 8.60
CA PHE A 61 1.49 -6.59 9.88
C PHE A 61 3.00 -6.50 9.75
N THR A 62 3.54 -6.81 8.56
CA THR A 62 4.98 -6.82 8.31
C THR A 62 5.31 -6.18 6.98
N LEU A 63 6.53 -5.66 6.85
CA LEU A 63 7.02 -5.16 5.56
C LEU A 63 7.04 -6.27 4.49
N LYS A 64 7.36 -7.51 4.86
CA LYS A 64 7.39 -8.64 3.91
C LYS A 64 6.02 -8.87 3.27
N ASP A 65 4.96 -8.79 4.08
CA ASP A 65 3.57 -8.93 3.65
C ASP A 65 3.16 -7.78 2.70
N LEU A 66 3.48 -6.53 3.08
CA LEU A 66 3.30 -5.35 2.23
C LEU A 66 4.01 -5.50 0.87
N ILE A 67 5.28 -5.90 0.87
CA ILE A 67 6.07 -6.08 -0.36
C ILE A 67 5.49 -7.18 -1.24
N HIS A 68 5.09 -8.31 -0.65
CA HIS A 68 4.46 -9.39 -1.42
C HIS A 68 3.20 -8.87 -2.11
N HIS A 69 2.34 -8.16 -1.37
CA HIS A 69 1.15 -7.55 -1.92
C HIS A 69 1.47 -6.54 -3.05
N MET A 70 2.47 -5.68 -2.87
CA MET A 70 2.93 -4.75 -3.91
C MET A 70 3.44 -5.45 -5.18
N ARG A 71 4.15 -6.58 -5.05
CA ARG A 71 4.61 -7.37 -6.20
C ARG A 71 3.43 -7.90 -7.03
N ILE A 72 2.33 -8.26 -6.39
CA ILE A 72 1.11 -8.74 -7.06
C ILE A 72 0.51 -7.62 -7.93
N HIS A 73 0.51 -6.35 -7.48
CA HIS A 73 0.10 -5.22 -8.33
C HIS A 73 0.93 -5.15 -9.61
N GLY A 74 2.26 -5.27 -9.49
CA GLY A 74 3.16 -5.31 -10.65
C GLY A 74 2.85 -6.44 -11.64
N LEU A 75 2.57 -7.64 -11.12
CA LEU A 75 2.18 -8.81 -11.93
C LEU A 75 0.83 -8.61 -12.62
N GLN A 76 -0.16 -8.02 -11.95
CA GLN A 76 -1.45 -7.70 -12.55
C GLN A 76 -1.33 -6.65 -13.65
N THR A 77 -0.52 -5.62 -13.45
CA THR A 77 -0.20 -4.62 -14.48
C THR A 77 0.48 -5.28 -15.69
N PHE A 78 1.40 -6.22 -15.45
CA PHE A 78 2.07 -6.96 -16.52
C PHE A 78 1.11 -7.88 -17.28
N LYS A 79 0.24 -8.62 -16.58
CA LYS A 79 -0.79 -9.48 -17.19
C LYS A 79 -1.78 -8.66 -18.03
N LYS A 80 -2.23 -7.50 -17.55
CA LYS A 80 -3.06 -6.56 -18.34
C LYS A 80 -2.34 -6.10 -19.62
N ARG A 81 -1.04 -5.80 -19.55
CA ARG A 81 -0.26 -5.39 -20.73
C ARG A 81 -0.14 -6.51 -21.77
N ILE A 82 0.02 -7.77 -21.35
CA ILE A 82 0.09 -8.91 -22.28
C ILE A 82 -1.25 -9.12 -22.98
N SER A 83 -2.37 -9.13 -22.24
CA SER A 83 -3.70 -9.32 -22.86
C SER A 83 -4.12 -8.21 -23.83
N ILE A 84 -3.59 -6.98 -23.69
CA ILE A 84 -3.80 -5.92 -24.68
C ILE A 84 -3.04 -6.22 -25.98
N LYS A 85 -1.85 -6.83 -25.88
CA LYS A 85 -1.02 -7.18 -27.03
C LYS A 85 -1.62 -8.32 -27.86
N GLU A 86 -2.29 -9.28 -27.21
CA GLU A 86 -2.96 -10.40 -27.87
C GLU A 86 -4.25 -10.03 -28.63
N ARG A 87 -4.77 -8.81 -28.47
CA ARG A 87 -5.95 -8.31 -29.23
C ARG A 87 -5.60 -7.41 -30.43
N GLY A 88 -4.31 -7.28 -30.75
CA GLY A 88 -3.80 -6.35 -31.77
C GLY A 88 -3.29 -6.97 -33.07
N GLU A 89 -3.52 -8.26 -33.33
CA GLU A 89 -3.07 -8.94 -34.56
C GLU A 89 -4.18 -9.77 -35.22
N GLU A 90 -5.34 -9.18 -35.50
CA GLU A 90 -6.22 -9.63 -36.61
C GLU A 90 -6.86 -8.39 -37.24
N GLY A 91 -6.19 -7.87 -38.26
CA GLY A 91 -6.63 -6.72 -39.04
C GLY A 91 -5.81 -6.64 -40.32
N LYS A 92 -6.01 -7.61 -41.21
CA LYS A 92 -5.60 -7.54 -42.61
C LYS A 92 -6.79 -7.91 -43.49
#